data_AF-A0A2H6MUC9-F1
#
_entry.id   AF-A0A2H6MUC9-F1
#
_cell.length_a   1.000
_cell.length_b   1.000
_cell.length_c   1.000
_cell.angle_alpha   90.00
_cell.angle_beta   90.00
_cell.angle_gamma   90.00
#
_symmetry.space_group_name_H-M   'P 1'
#
loop_
_entity.id
_entity.type
_entity.pdbx_description
1 polymer ?
#
loop_
_entity_poly.entity_id
_entity_poly.type
_entity_poly.pdbx_seq_one_letter_code
_entity_poly.pdbx_strand_id
1 'polypeptide(L)'
;SKGLPKGHPKKIPRTHILLMAETYSSPPRCVEVEVWLSYDWESQNNSLGSLQYNCFPVALNGELHLRVFMWPHYHSTGVLQATHHGPDCTWPKATDAIHLCQVPSLDTSVGLQSAILHVQNIPIGLHFKLWLYL
;
A
#
# COMPACT_ATOMS: atom_id res chain seq x y z
N SER A 1 -46.28 14.41 40.24
CA SER A 1 -45.49 14.28 39.00
C SER A 1 -44.07 13.89 39.37
N LYS A 2 -43.66 12.64 39.11
CA LYS A 2 -42.25 12.23 39.30
C LYS A 2 -41.46 12.72 38.08
N GLY A 3 -40.49 13.59 38.33
CA GLY A 3 -39.64 14.18 37.30
C GLY A 3 -38.87 13.10 36.55
N LEU A 4 -38.98 13.12 35.23
CA LEU A 4 -38.17 12.33 34.31
C LEU A 4 -36.69 12.74 34.51
N PRO A 5 -35.75 11.81 34.76
CA PRO A 5 -34.35 12.17 34.78
C PRO A 5 -33.97 12.68 33.39
N LYS A 6 -33.62 13.96 33.30
CA LYS A 6 -33.01 14.54 32.11
C LYS A 6 -31.64 13.87 31.92
N GLY A 7 -31.63 12.76 31.18
CA GLY A 7 -30.39 12.15 30.72
C GLY A 7 -29.64 13.18 29.88
N HIS A 8 -28.43 13.56 30.32
CA HIS A 8 -27.53 14.33 29.48
C HIS A 8 -27.33 13.57 28.16
N PRO A 9 -27.36 14.25 26.99
CA PRO A 9 -27.08 13.60 25.73
C PRO A 9 -25.68 12.99 25.81
N LYS A 10 -25.62 11.65 25.77
CA LYS A 10 -24.36 10.91 25.83
C LYS A 10 -23.51 11.33 24.63
N LYS A 11 -22.36 11.96 24.88
CA LYS A 11 -21.42 12.31 23.82
C LYS A 11 -20.70 11.05 23.38
N ILE A 12 -20.83 10.68 22.10
CA ILE A 12 -20.04 9.62 21.49
C ILE A 12 -18.63 10.18 21.26
N PRO A 13 -17.59 9.63 21.89
CA PRO A 13 -16.22 10.08 21.64
C PRO A 13 -15.86 9.87 20.18
N ARG A 14 -15.19 10.85 19.60
CA ARG A 14 -14.68 10.80 18.22
C ARG A 14 -13.19 11.06 18.24
N THR A 15 -12.48 10.39 17.36
CA THR A 15 -11.08 10.69 17.10
C THR A 15 -10.84 10.65 15.60
N HIS A 16 -9.92 11.49 15.14
CA HIS A 16 -9.47 11.48 13.76
C HIS A 16 -8.11 10.81 13.70
N ILE A 17 -7.93 9.92 12.72
CA ILE A 17 -6.67 9.25 12.42
C ILE A 17 -6.24 9.71 11.04
N LEU A 18 -5.03 10.28 10.94
CA LEU A 18 -4.42 10.67 9.68
C LEU A 18 -3.44 9.59 9.25
N LEU A 19 -3.62 9.09 8.03
CA LEU A 19 -2.71 8.20 7.33
C LEU A 19 -2.02 8.99 6.24
N MET A 20 -0.70 9.13 6.33
CA MET A 20 0.13 9.83 5.37
C MET A 20 1.05 8.83 4.68
N ALA A 21 1.09 8.90 3.35
CA ALA A 21 1.91 8.07 2.50
C ALA A 21 2.85 8.95 1.68
N GLU A 22 4.15 8.72 1.84
CA GLU A 22 5.21 9.45 1.17
C GLU A 22 5.97 8.50 0.24
N THR A 23 6.27 8.95 -0.97
CA THR A 23 7.18 8.27 -1.91
C THR A 23 8.19 9.30 -2.42
N TYR A 24 9.38 8.86 -2.82
CA TYR A 24 10.46 9.78 -3.21
C TYR A 24 10.12 10.69 -4.40
N SER A 25 9.25 10.22 -5.30
CA SER A 25 9.00 10.89 -6.58
C SER A 25 7.65 11.61 -6.67
N SER A 26 6.85 11.62 -5.60
CA SER A 26 5.53 12.25 -5.63
C SER A 26 5.19 12.97 -4.31
N PRO A 27 4.31 13.99 -4.36
CA PRO A 27 3.85 14.65 -3.14
C PRO A 27 3.16 13.65 -2.18
N PRO A 28 3.26 13.88 -0.86
CA PRO A 28 2.59 13.04 0.13
C PRO A 28 1.08 12.96 -0.11
N ARG A 29 0.51 11.75 0.00
CA ARG A 29 -0.94 11.54 -0.02
C ARG A 29 -1.42 11.33 1.40
N CYS A 30 -2.50 12.01 1.77
CA CYS A 30 -3.07 11.95 3.12
C CYS A 30 -4.51 11.48 3.07
N VAL A 31 -4.89 10.65 4.04
CA VAL A 31 -6.26 10.18 4.26
C VAL A 31 -6.61 10.44 5.72
N GLU A 32 -7.76 11.03 5.94
CA GLU A 32 -8.33 11.23 7.26
C GLU A 32 -9.45 10.23 7.49
N VAL A 33 -9.42 9.58 8.65
CA VAL A 33 -10.46 8.65 9.09
C VAL A 33 -11.03 9.12 10.41
N GLU A 34 -12.32 9.43 10.44
CA GLU A 34 -13.06 9.69 11.67
C GLU A 34 -13.54 8.37 12.28
N VAL A 35 -13.12 8.10 13.51
CA VAL A 35 -13.48 6.89 14.27
C VAL A 35 -14.43 7.27 15.40
N TRP A 36 -15.55 6.55 15.47
CA TRP A 36 -16.61 6.74 16.45
C TRP A 36 -16.52 5.63 17.49
N LEU A 37 -16.28 5.98 18.76
CA LEU A 37 -16.06 5.00 19.81
C LEU A 37 -17.37 4.68 20.55
N SER A 38 -17.70 3.39 20.69
CA SER A 38 -18.84 2.96 21.49
C SER A 38 -18.59 3.19 22.97
N TYR A 39 -19.59 3.63 23.73
CA TYR A 39 -19.45 4.05 25.13
C TYR A 39 -19.01 2.93 26.09
N ASP A 40 -19.24 1.66 25.75
CA ASP A 40 -18.88 0.50 26.58
C ASP A 40 -17.38 0.17 26.57
N TRP A 41 -16.57 0.97 25.87
CA TRP A 41 -15.13 0.75 25.67
C TRP A 41 -14.30 0.84 26.96
N GLU A 42 -14.75 1.60 27.97
CA GLU A 42 -14.04 1.74 29.25
C GLU A 42 -13.91 0.39 30.00
N SER A 43 -14.70 -0.61 29.63
CA SER A 43 -14.67 -1.95 30.21
C SER A 43 -13.66 -2.91 29.57
N GLN A 44 -13.09 -2.58 28.40
CA GLN A 44 -12.20 -3.46 27.64
C GLN A 44 -10.75 -2.98 27.73
N ASN A 45 -10.02 -3.57 28.65
CA ASN A 45 -8.67 -3.16 29.03
C ASN A 45 -7.57 -3.44 27.99
N ASN A 46 -7.91 -3.81 26.75
CA ASN A 46 -6.95 -4.21 25.71
C ASN A 46 -7.50 -3.94 24.29
N SER A 47 -7.15 -2.79 23.70
CA SER A 47 -7.46 -2.36 22.32
C SER A 47 -8.94 -2.11 21.96
N LEU A 48 -9.19 -1.05 21.19
CA LEU A 48 -10.52 -0.65 20.68
C LEU A 48 -10.90 -1.33 19.35
N GLY A 49 -9.98 -2.11 18.77
CA GLY A 49 -10.13 -2.74 17.45
C GLY A 49 -9.01 -2.36 16.49
N SER A 50 -9.23 -2.58 15.19
CA SER A 50 -8.29 -2.24 14.13
C SER A 50 -8.95 -1.39 13.04
N LEU A 51 -8.17 -0.49 12.46
CA LEU A 51 -8.56 0.27 11.29
C LEU A 51 -7.86 -0.33 10.07
N GLN A 52 -8.64 -0.65 9.03
CA GLN A 52 -8.11 -1.09 7.75
C GLN A 52 -8.43 -0.03 6.68
N TYR A 53 -7.39 0.46 6.03
CA TYR A 53 -7.49 1.29 4.84
C TYR A 53 -7.07 0.46 3.63
N ASN A 54 -7.84 0.52 2.53
CA ASN A 54 -7.68 -0.39 1.38
C ASN A 54 -6.24 -0.46 0.87
N CYS A 55 -5.69 0.66 0.40
CA CYS A 55 -4.30 0.72 -0.05
C CYS A 55 -3.82 2.14 -0.39
N PHE A 56 -2.50 2.33 -0.31
CA PHE A 56 -1.78 3.36 -1.05
C PHE A 56 -1.02 2.70 -2.21
N PRO A 57 -1.02 3.29 -3.43
CA PRO A 57 -0.24 2.75 -4.53
C PRO A 57 1.26 2.92 -4.28
N VAL A 58 2.05 1.90 -4.65
CA VAL A 58 3.51 1.92 -4.63
C VAL A 58 4.04 1.55 -6.02
N ALA A 59 5.12 2.19 -6.45
CA ALA A 59 5.76 1.90 -7.73
C ALA A 59 6.55 0.58 -7.68
N LEU A 60 6.81 -0.03 -8.85
CA LEU A 60 7.75 -1.14 -8.98
C LEU A 60 9.13 -0.71 -8.47
N ASN A 61 9.78 -1.55 -7.65
CA ASN A 61 11.04 -1.23 -6.95
C ASN A 61 11.01 0.09 -6.17
N GLY A 62 9.82 0.61 -5.85
CA GLY A 62 9.67 1.85 -5.09
C GLY A 62 9.69 1.60 -3.59
N GLU A 63 9.77 2.69 -2.83
CA GLU A 63 9.54 2.69 -1.38
C GLU A 63 8.31 3.55 -1.06
N LEU A 64 7.56 3.10 -0.07
CA LEU A 64 6.39 3.76 0.49
C LEU A 64 6.61 3.95 1.98
N HIS A 65 6.77 5.20 2.41
CA HIS A 65 6.86 5.54 3.84
C HIS A 65 5.48 5.93 4.35
N LEU A 66 4.99 5.17 5.32
CA LEU A 66 3.70 5.39 5.97
C LEU A 66 3.91 6.04 7.32
N ARG A 67 3.10 7.06 7.61
CA ARG A 67 2.97 7.69 8.92
C ARG A 67 1.51 7.68 9.33
N VAL A 68 1.22 7.23 10.55
CA VAL A 68 -0.13 7.22 11.11
C VAL A 68 -0.11 7.92 12.46
N PHE A 69 -1.00 8.88 12.64
CA PHE A 69 -1.10 9.67 13.87
C PHE A 69 -2.53 10.18 14.11
N MET A 70 -2.84 10.50 15.36
CA MET A 70 -4.13 11.06 15.75
C MET A 70 -4.16 12.58 15.51
N TRP A 71 -5.35 13.11 15.21
CA TRP A 71 -5.63 14.53 15.12
C TRP A 71 -6.79 14.92 16.08
N PRO A 72 -6.62 15.92 16.95
CA PRO A 72 -5.37 16.66 17.22
C PRO A 72 -4.28 15.75 17.79
N HIS A 73 -3.02 16.15 17.61
CA HIS A 73 -1.88 15.37 18.09
C HIS A 73 -1.81 15.42 19.62
N TYR A 74 -1.88 14.26 20.29
CA TYR A 74 -1.75 14.16 21.73
C TYR A 74 -0.31 13.81 22.11
N HIS A 75 0.26 14.49 23.11
CA HIS A 75 1.63 14.22 23.57
C HIS A 75 1.86 12.77 24.04
N SER A 76 0.81 12.10 24.53
CA SER A 76 0.86 10.71 24.97
C SER A 76 0.81 9.70 23.81
N THR A 77 0.59 10.16 22.58
CA THR A 77 0.44 9.29 21.40
C THR A 77 1.57 9.57 20.41
N GLY A 78 2.44 8.58 20.21
CA GLY A 78 3.49 8.65 19.20
C GLY A 78 2.95 8.59 17.77
N VAL A 79 3.82 8.87 16.81
CA VAL A 79 3.56 8.63 15.39
C VAL A 79 3.98 7.21 15.06
N LEU A 80 3.07 6.41 14.50
CA LEU A 80 3.41 5.10 13.96
C LEU A 80 4.02 5.29 12.58
N GLN A 81 5.14 4.61 12.32
CA GLN A 81 5.85 4.71 11.05
C GLN A 81 6.19 3.31 10.53
N ALA A 82 6.05 3.12 9.22
CA ALA A 82 6.43 1.90 8.54
C ALA A 82 6.95 2.21 7.13
N THR A 83 7.98 1.50 6.68
CA THR A 83 8.46 1.58 5.31
C THR A 83 8.13 0.27 4.60
N HIS A 84 7.46 0.36 3.46
CA HIS A 84 7.13 -0.77 2.60
C HIS A 84 7.86 -0.65 1.27
N HIS A 85 8.38 -1.78 0.79
CA HIS A 85 9.00 -1.87 -0.53
C HIS A 85 7.96 -2.37 -1.53
N GLY A 86 7.88 -1.71 -2.67
CA GLY A 86 7.11 -2.16 -3.81
C GLY A 86 7.68 -3.45 -4.39
N PRO A 87 6.86 -4.25 -5.08
CA PRO A 87 7.34 -5.48 -5.70
C PRO A 87 8.34 -5.18 -6.83
N ASP A 88 9.17 -6.16 -7.10
CA ASP A 88 9.99 -6.20 -8.31
C ASP A 88 9.34 -7.14 -9.35
N CYS A 89 9.89 -7.16 -10.57
CA CYS A 89 9.40 -8.05 -11.63
C CYS A 89 9.86 -9.50 -11.47
N THR A 90 10.61 -9.84 -10.41
CA THR A 90 10.93 -11.23 -10.06
C THR A 90 9.79 -11.88 -9.28
N TRP A 91 8.91 -11.08 -8.68
CA TRP A 91 7.74 -11.60 -7.99
C TRP A 91 6.69 -12.14 -8.99
N PRO A 92 6.31 -13.43 -8.94
CA PRO A 92 5.45 -14.04 -9.96
C PRO A 92 4.11 -13.32 -10.15
N LYS A 93 3.51 -12.82 -9.07
CA LYS A 93 2.24 -12.08 -9.14
C LYS A 93 2.39 -10.70 -9.81
N ALA A 94 3.57 -10.08 -9.76
CA ALA A 94 3.84 -8.83 -10.46
C ALA A 94 3.99 -9.06 -11.97
N THR A 95 4.61 -10.16 -12.39
CA THR A 95 4.78 -10.50 -13.81
C THR A 95 3.45 -10.56 -14.56
N ASP A 96 2.44 -11.18 -13.95
CA ASP A 96 1.12 -11.33 -14.56
C ASP A 96 0.30 -10.03 -14.48
N ALA A 97 0.37 -9.32 -13.35
CA ALA A 97 -0.51 -8.18 -13.07
C ALA A 97 0.02 -6.82 -13.55
N ILE A 98 1.34 -6.69 -13.79
CA ILE A 98 1.98 -5.39 -14.07
C ILE A 98 2.57 -5.42 -15.47
N HIS A 99 2.01 -4.60 -16.37
CA HIS A 99 2.44 -4.52 -17.77
C HIS A 99 3.93 -4.22 -17.94
N LEU A 100 4.54 -3.43 -17.04
CA LEU A 100 5.98 -3.14 -17.08
C LEU A 100 6.87 -4.37 -16.82
N CYS A 101 6.32 -5.41 -16.18
CA CYS A 101 7.02 -6.67 -15.96
C CYS A 101 6.82 -7.69 -17.10
N GLN A 102 5.97 -7.38 -18.08
CA GLN A 102 5.76 -8.20 -19.27
C GLN A 102 6.86 -7.88 -20.28
N VAL A 103 8.00 -8.53 -20.14
CA VAL A 103 9.17 -8.35 -21.02
C VAL A 103 9.40 -9.59 -21.88
N PRO A 104 9.90 -9.45 -23.13
CA PRO A 104 10.24 -10.58 -23.96
C PRO A 104 11.29 -11.47 -23.27
N SER A 105 11.05 -12.77 -23.25
CA SER A 105 12.01 -13.74 -22.74
C SER A 105 12.92 -14.24 -23.86
N LEU A 106 14.20 -14.39 -23.56
CA LEU A 106 15.19 -14.93 -24.49
C LEU A 106 15.54 -16.36 -24.10
N ASP A 107 15.57 -17.25 -25.08
CA ASP A 107 16.04 -18.62 -24.94
C ASP A 107 17.02 -18.94 -26.07
N THR A 108 17.96 -19.86 -25.82
CA THR A 108 19.04 -20.17 -26.77
C THR A 108 19.12 -21.67 -27.01
N SER A 109 19.11 -22.06 -28.28
CA SER A 109 19.42 -23.42 -28.68
C SER A 109 20.74 -23.45 -29.45
N VAL A 110 21.71 -24.20 -28.94
CA VAL A 110 23.06 -24.30 -29.52
C VAL A 110 23.22 -25.64 -30.23
N GLY A 111 23.51 -25.58 -31.53
CA GLY A 111 23.89 -26.73 -32.35
C GLY A 111 25.37 -26.72 -32.70
N LEU A 112 25.82 -27.75 -33.42
CA LEU A 112 27.23 -27.91 -33.84
C LEU A 112 27.74 -26.79 -34.75
N GLN A 113 26.87 -26.14 -35.52
CA GLN A 113 27.24 -25.14 -36.54
C GLN A 113 26.51 -23.80 -36.39
N SER A 114 25.51 -23.72 -35.53
CA SER A 114 24.72 -22.50 -35.33
C SER A 114 24.17 -22.43 -33.92
N ALA A 115 23.99 -21.20 -33.44
CA ALA A 115 23.18 -20.90 -32.28
C ALA A 115 21.95 -20.14 -32.75
N ILE A 116 20.78 -20.53 -32.24
CA ILE A 116 19.51 -19.87 -32.53
C ILE A 116 19.05 -19.18 -31.25
N LEU A 117 18.80 -17.87 -31.34
CA LEU A 117 18.20 -17.09 -30.27
C LEU A 117 16.68 -17.05 -30.49
N HIS A 118 15.94 -17.67 -29.60
CA HIS A 118 14.48 -17.65 -29.57
C HIS A 118 14.02 -16.47 -28.73
N VAL A 119 13.17 -15.61 -29.30
CA VAL A 119 12.50 -14.53 -28.57
C VAL A 119 11.05 -14.95 -28.34
N GLN A 120 10.67 -15.08 -27.08
CA GLN A 120 9.37 -15.61 -26.65
C GLN A 120 8.63 -14.58 -25.79
N ASN A 121 7.34 -14.82 -25.53
CA ASN A 121 6.50 -14.01 -24.64
C ASN A 121 6.49 -12.51 -24.96
N ILE A 122 6.49 -12.15 -26.25
CA ILE A 122 6.42 -10.75 -26.69
C ILE A 122 4.99 -10.25 -26.48
N PRO A 123 4.75 -9.23 -25.62
CA PRO A 123 3.43 -8.66 -25.42
C PRO A 123 2.89 -8.03 -26.70
N ILE A 124 1.57 -8.09 -26.89
CA ILE A 124 0.91 -7.52 -28.06
C ILE A 124 1.16 -6.01 -28.11
N GLY A 125 1.67 -5.52 -29.25
CA GLY A 125 1.99 -4.10 -29.45
C GLY A 125 3.33 -3.65 -28.87
N LEU A 126 4.13 -4.55 -28.29
CA LEU A 126 5.47 -4.21 -27.83
C LEU A 126 6.44 -4.11 -29.01
N HIS A 127 7.01 -2.93 -29.21
CA HIS A 127 8.15 -2.74 -30.10
C HIS A 127 9.45 -2.92 -29.31
N PHE A 128 10.31 -3.82 -29.76
CA PHE A 128 11.60 -4.08 -29.14
C PHE A 128 12.74 -3.99 -30.14
N LYS A 129 13.95 -3.72 -29.62
CA LYS A 129 15.19 -3.75 -30.39
C LYS A 129 16.05 -4.88 -29.86
N LEU A 130 16.54 -5.72 -30.76
CA LEU A 130 17.53 -6.74 -30.44
C LEU A 130 18.89 -6.23 -30.91
N TRP A 131 19.85 -6.22 -29.99
CA TRP A 131 21.23 -5.87 -30.29
C TRP A 131 22.12 -7.08 -30.05
N LEU A 132 22.89 -7.45 -31.07
CA LEU A 132 23.95 -8.45 -30.96
C LEU A 132 25.27 -7.70 -30.93
N TYR A 133 26.01 -7.87 -29.84
CA TYR A 133 27.36 -7.35 -29.67
C TYR A 133 28.32 -8.55 -29.68
N LEU A 134 29.41 -8.42 -30.43
CA LEU A 134 30.47 -9.42 -30.58
C LEU A 134 31.72 -8.98 -29.82
#